data_AF-A0A382RIZ3-F1
#
_entry.id   AF-A0A382RIZ3-F1
#
_cell.length_a   1.000
_cell.length_b   1.000
_cell.length_c   1.000
_cell.angle_alpha   90.00
_cell.angle_beta   90.00
_cell.angle_gamma   90.00
#
_symmetry.space_group_name_H-M   'P 1'
#
loop_
_entity.id
_entity.type
_entity.pdbx_description
1 polymer ?
#
loop_
_entity_poly.entity_id
_entity_poly.type
_entity_poly.pdbx_seq_one_letter_code
_entity_poly.pdbx_strand_id
1 'polypeptide(L)'
;MVDQVVEDLKKAKSSLKQEHKPVSQVVAAQKTTASINEFVKAALAEENRWVLNSEEQKSIVDTLKDIKRIFRDLYEQCRTPHHFEKDPAKFISMQQEINRLTSCIHLSLDQGYYLTEPRGFSPGKAVEHSWDQIQVILKGVESSGTWACLP
;
A
#
# COMPACT_ATOMS: atom_id res chain seq x y z
N MET A 1 -4.70 -1.11 56.89
CA MET A 1 -5.24 -2.09 55.92
C MET A 1 -5.37 -1.54 54.51
N VAL A 2 -5.60 -0.23 54.30
CA VAL A 2 -5.71 0.38 52.96
C VAL A 2 -4.37 0.44 52.21
N ASP A 3 -3.27 0.70 52.91
CA ASP A 3 -1.94 0.82 52.28
C ASP A 3 -1.41 -0.48 51.68
N GLN A 4 -1.72 -1.62 52.30
CA GLN A 4 -1.30 -2.94 51.81
C GLN A 4 -1.99 -3.29 50.48
N VAL A 5 -3.28 -2.97 50.36
CA VAL A 5 -4.07 -3.20 49.14
C VAL A 5 -3.58 -2.34 47.97
N VAL A 6 -3.15 -1.09 48.26
CA VAL A 6 -2.60 -0.19 47.25
C VAL A 6 -1.25 -0.67 46.75
N GLU A 7 -0.38 -1.17 47.64
CA GLU A 7 0.91 -1.74 47.23
C GLU A 7 0.74 -3.05 46.45
N ASP A 8 -0.19 -3.91 46.84
CA ASP A 8 -0.50 -5.14 46.09
C ASP A 8 -1.05 -4.83 44.69
N LEU A 9 -1.88 -3.78 44.55
CA LEU A 9 -2.35 -3.30 43.25
C LEU A 9 -1.22 -2.71 42.38
N LYS A 10 -0.29 -1.96 42.97
CA LYS A 10 0.89 -1.46 42.25
C LYS A 10 1.78 -2.61 41.78
N LYS A 11 1.97 -3.63 42.63
CA LYS A 11 2.75 -4.83 42.31
C LYS A 11 2.10 -5.63 41.20
N ALA A 12 0.80 -5.89 41.29
CA ALA A 12 0.01 -6.55 40.24
C ALA A 12 0.05 -5.77 38.92
N LYS A 13 -0.08 -4.44 38.95
CA LYS A 13 0.03 -3.56 37.78
C LYS A 13 1.44 -3.58 37.17
N SER A 14 2.48 -3.67 38.00
CA SER A 14 3.87 -3.76 37.54
C SER A 14 4.19 -5.13 36.91
N SER A 15 3.65 -6.22 37.46
CA SER A 15 3.75 -7.56 36.90
C SER A 15 3.01 -7.68 35.57
N LEU A 16 1.77 -7.13 35.48
CA LEU A 16 1.04 -7.03 34.22
C LEU A 16 1.82 -6.24 33.15
N LYS A 17 2.50 -5.15 33.52
CA LYS A 17 3.33 -4.37 32.60
C LYS A 17 4.60 -5.10 32.14
N GLN A 18 5.15 -5.99 32.96
CA GLN A 18 6.30 -6.82 32.57
C GLN A 18 5.88 -7.95 31.61
N GLU A 19 4.71 -8.56 31.81
CA GLU A 19 4.17 -9.58 30.91
C GLU A 19 3.73 -9.01 29.55
N HIS A 20 3.25 -7.76 29.54
CA HIS A 20 2.80 -7.05 28.34
C HIS A 20 3.91 -6.35 27.55
N LYS A 21 5.19 -6.69 27.73
CA LYS A 21 6.20 -6.21 26.78
C LYS A 21 5.93 -6.89 25.42
N PRO A 22 5.50 -6.13 24.39
CA PRO A 22 5.20 -6.73 23.10
C PRO A 22 6.46 -7.37 22.55
N VAL A 23 6.29 -8.57 22.00
CA VAL A 23 7.37 -9.36 21.45
C VAL A 23 7.96 -8.64 20.24
N SER A 24 9.27 -8.79 19.98
CA SER A 24 9.99 -7.99 18.96
C SER A 24 9.34 -8.04 17.57
N GLN A 25 8.73 -9.18 17.24
CA GLN A 25 8.03 -9.47 15.99
C GLN A 25 6.75 -8.61 15.87
N VAL A 26 6.01 -8.43 16.97
CA VAL A 26 4.80 -7.57 17.01
C VAL A 26 5.20 -6.11 16.87
N VAL A 27 6.26 -5.67 17.55
CA VAL A 27 6.77 -4.29 17.45
C VAL A 27 7.27 -3.98 16.04
N ALA A 28 8.03 -4.91 15.44
CA ALA A 28 8.53 -4.76 14.10
C ALA A 28 7.39 -4.74 13.07
N ALA A 29 6.43 -5.66 13.18
CA ALA A 29 5.25 -5.68 12.32
C ALA A 29 4.43 -4.40 12.47
N GLN A 30 4.25 -3.89 13.69
CA GLN A 30 3.55 -2.63 13.95
C GLN A 30 4.23 -1.46 13.23
N LYS A 31 5.56 -1.37 13.32
CA LYS A 31 6.34 -0.34 12.62
C LYS A 31 6.19 -0.44 11.10
N THR A 32 6.31 -1.65 10.54
CA THR A 32 6.14 -1.88 9.10
C THR A 32 4.73 -1.51 8.64
N THR A 33 3.69 -1.97 9.34
CA THR A 33 2.29 -1.69 9.02
C THR A 33 1.96 -0.20 9.11
N ALA A 34 2.49 0.53 10.11
CA ALA A 34 2.31 1.97 10.21
C ALA A 34 2.99 2.70 9.04
N SER A 35 4.23 2.35 8.73
CA SER A 35 5.00 2.95 7.64
C SER A 35 4.31 2.76 6.28
N ILE A 36 3.88 1.54 5.96
CA ILE A 36 3.25 1.26 4.67
C ILE A 36 1.87 1.91 4.55
N ASN A 37 1.15 2.08 5.66
CA ASN A 37 -0.14 2.77 5.65
C ASN A 37 0.01 4.25 5.29
N GLU A 38 1.00 4.95 5.87
CA GLU A 38 1.29 6.34 5.50
C GLU A 38 1.80 6.45 4.06
N PHE A 39 2.66 5.53 3.63
CA PHE A 39 3.14 5.49 2.24
C PHE A 39 1.99 5.32 1.23
N VAL A 40 1.11 4.35 1.42
CA VAL A 40 -0.05 4.13 0.54
C VAL A 40 -0.99 5.34 0.56
N LYS A 41 -1.20 5.96 1.73
CA LYS A 41 -2.03 7.17 1.85
C LYS A 41 -1.47 8.33 1.03
N ALA A 42 -0.14 8.52 1.05
CA ALA A 42 0.53 9.53 0.24
C ALA A 42 0.47 9.17 -1.26
N ALA A 43 0.74 7.90 -1.61
CA ALA A 43 0.72 7.43 -3.00
C ALA A 43 -0.67 7.53 -3.66
N LEU A 44 -1.74 7.34 -2.89
CA LEU A 44 -3.14 7.42 -3.36
C LEU A 44 -3.81 8.77 -3.07
N ALA A 45 -3.05 9.76 -2.63
CA ALA A 45 -3.52 11.13 -2.44
C ALA A 45 -4.03 11.70 -3.77
N GLU A 46 -4.97 12.64 -3.70
CA GLU A 46 -5.69 13.14 -4.87
C GLU A 46 -4.73 13.70 -5.95
N GLU A 47 -3.63 14.30 -5.52
CA GLU A 47 -2.58 14.85 -6.37
C GLU A 47 -1.80 13.77 -7.14
N ASN A 48 -1.80 12.52 -6.69
CA ASN A 48 -1.03 11.40 -7.24
C ASN A 48 -1.91 10.38 -8.00
N ARG A 49 -3.24 10.51 -7.96
CA ARG A 49 -4.19 9.56 -8.58
C ARG A 49 -4.15 9.48 -10.11
N TRP A 50 -3.52 10.45 -10.77
CA TRP A 50 -3.34 10.43 -12.22
C TRP A 50 -2.24 9.46 -12.67
N VAL A 51 -1.35 9.07 -11.75
CA VAL A 51 -0.23 8.15 -12.01
C VAL A 51 -0.72 6.70 -12.09
N LEU A 52 -1.68 6.33 -11.25
CA LEU A 52 -2.14 4.94 -11.09
C LEU A 52 -3.50 4.72 -11.73
N ASN A 53 -3.67 3.63 -12.47
CA ASN A 53 -4.98 3.24 -12.96
C ASN A 53 -5.87 2.71 -11.83
N SER A 54 -7.19 2.63 -12.05
CA SER A 54 -8.15 2.26 -11.00
C SER A 54 -7.98 0.83 -10.49
N GLU A 55 -7.50 -0.10 -11.32
CA GLU A 55 -7.28 -1.50 -10.96
C GLU A 55 -6.05 -1.66 -10.08
N GLU A 56 -4.98 -0.93 -10.39
CA GLU A 56 -3.75 -0.85 -9.58
C GLU A 56 -4.03 -0.25 -8.20
N GLN A 57 -4.79 0.85 -8.15
CA GLN A 57 -5.21 1.46 -6.89
C GLN A 57 -5.98 0.46 -6.03
N LYS A 58 -6.90 -0.31 -6.64
CA LYS A 58 -7.66 -1.35 -5.94
C LYS A 58 -6.75 -2.46 -5.42
N SER A 59 -5.82 -2.95 -6.23
CA SER A 59 -4.85 -3.99 -5.86
C SER A 59 -3.97 -3.57 -4.68
N ILE A 60 -3.48 -2.32 -4.67
CA ILE A 60 -2.70 -1.76 -3.55
C ILE A 60 -3.54 -1.69 -2.28
N VAL A 61 -4.80 -1.22 -2.38
CA VAL A 61 -5.72 -1.14 -1.23
C VAL A 61 -6.04 -2.52 -0.68
N ASP A 62 -6.28 -3.51 -1.54
CA ASP A 62 -6.58 -4.88 -1.11
C ASP A 62 -5.36 -5.54 -0.45
N THR A 63 -4.17 -5.34 -1.00
CA THR A 63 -2.90 -5.78 -0.38
C THR A 63 -2.70 -5.12 1.00
N LEU A 64 -3.02 -3.83 1.14
CA LEU A 64 -2.96 -3.13 2.44
C LEU A 64 -3.97 -3.71 3.45
N LYS A 65 -5.17 -4.11 3.02
CA LYS A 65 -6.14 -4.80 3.89
C LYS A 65 -5.60 -6.12 4.39
N ASP A 66 -4.94 -6.89 3.51
CA ASP A 66 -4.32 -8.16 3.90
C ASP A 66 -3.20 -7.97 4.92
N ILE A 67 -2.32 -6.98 4.73
CA ILE A 67 -1.29 -6.60 5.71
C ILE A 67 -1.94 -6.30 7.08
N LYS A 68 -2.99 -5.47 7.09
CA LYS A 68 -3.70 -5.10 8.34
C LYS A 68 -4.36 -6.31 9.01
N ARG A 69 -4.90 -7.25 8.23
CA ARG A 69 -5.47 -8.51 8.76
C ARG A 69 -4.38 -9.34 9.43
N ILE A 70 -3.28 -9.62 8.72
CA ILE A 70 -2.18 -10.44 9.25
C ILE A 70 -1.57 -9.79 10.50
N PHE A 71 -1.39 -8.46 10.50
CA PHE A 71 -0.91 -7.74 11.67
C PHE A 71 -1.84 -7.88 12.86
N ARG A 72 -3.16 -7.74 12.67
CA ARG A 72 -4.15 -7.94 13.73
C ARG A 72 -4.07 -9.37 14.29
N ASP A 73 -4.02 -10.38 13.41
CA ASP A 73 -3.92 -11.78 13.82
C ASP A 73 -2.62 -12.02 14.63
N LEU A 74 -1.50 -11.45 14.18
CA LEU A 74 -0.22 -11.52 14.88
C LEU A 74 -0.31 -10.84 16.25
N TYR A 75 -0.89 -9.65 16.32
CA TYR A 75 -1.06 -8.90 17.55
C TYR A 75 -1.96 -9.63 18.56
N GLU A 76 -3.04 -10.24 18.09
CA GLU A 76 -3.99 -10.97 18.94
C GLU A 76 -3.42 -12.29 19.45
N GLN A 77 -2.69 -13.02 18.60
CA GLN A 77 -2.17 -14.36 18.91
C GLN A 77 -0.80 -14.34 19.59
N CYS A 78 -0.03 -13.24 19.50
CA CYS A 78 1.34 -13.12 20.01
C CYS A 78 1.51 -11.97 21.02
N ARG A 79 0.59 -11.83 21.99
CA ARG A 79 0.55 -10.69 22.93
C ARG A 79 1.69 -10.66 23.95
N THR A 80 2.26 -11.82 24.27
CA THR A 80 3.29 -11.96 25.31
C THR A 80 4.38 -12.93 24.85
N PRO A 81 5.59 -12.88 25.44
CA PRO A 81 6.68 -13.80 25.12
C PRO A 81 6.28 -15.27 25.23
N HIS A 82 5.44 -15.61 26.22
CA HIS A 82 4.94 -16.98 26.39
C HIS A 82 4.07 -17.47 25.23
N HIS A 83 3.29 -16.57 24.59
CA HIS A 83 2.55 -16.94 23.39
C HIS A 83 3.49 -17.20 22.23
N PHE A 84 4.54 -16.39 22.08
CA PHE A 84 5.55 -16.55 21.04
C PHE A 84 6.30 -17.88 21.15
N GLU A 85 6.71 -18.26 22.35
CA GLU A 85 7.44 -19.51 22.61
C GLU A 85 6.66 -20.78 22.22
N LYS A 86 5.32 -20.72 22.18
CA LYS A 86 4.47 -21.85 21.77
C LYS A 86 4.58 -22.16 20.28
N ASP A 87 4.77 -21.14 19.44
CA ASP A 87 4.89 -21.32 17.99
C ASP A 87 5.70 -20.17 17.35
N PRO A 88 7.03 -20.14 17.54
CA PRO A 88 7.88 -19.06 17.05
C PRO A 88 7.89 -18.98 15.52
N ALA A 89 7.87 -20.14 14.87
CA ALA A 89 7.96 -20.26 13.41
C ALA A 89 6.76 -19.59 12.72
N LYS A 90 5.55 -19.80 13.25
CA LYS A 90 4.34 -19.14 12.76
C LYS A 90 4.40 -17.62 12.88
N PHE A 91 4.82 -17.09 14.03
CA PHE A 91 4.83 -15.64 14.21
C PHE A 91 5.94 -14.95 13.40
N ILE A 92 7.08 -15.61 13.22
CA ILE A 92 8.13 -15.17 12.31
C ILE A 92 7.62 -15.16 10.87
N SER A 93 6.92 -16.22 10.41
CA SER A 93 6.40 -16.29 9.05
C SER A 93 5.33 -15.22 8.78
N MET A 94 4.45 -14.94 9.76
CA MET A 94 3.48 -13.84 9.65
C MET A 94 4.16 -12.47 9.51
N GLN A 95 5.22 -12.21 10.29
CA GLN A 95 6.01 -10.98 10.14
C GLN A 95 6.70 -10.90 8.77
N GLN A 96 7.28 -12.00 8.30
CA GLN A 96 7.89 -12.08 6.98
C GLN A 96 6.88 -11.84 5.87
N GLU A 97 5.66 -12.36 5.99
CA GLU A 97 4.59 -12.13 5.03
C GLU A 97 4.17 -10.66 4.98
N ILE A 98 4.07 -9.99 6.14
CA ILE A 98 3.84 -8.53 6.20
C ILE A 98 4.95 -7.78 5.43
N ASN A 99 6.21 -8.15 5.65
CA ASN A 99 7.34 -7.52 4.95
C ASN A 99 7.31 -7.80 3.44
N ARG A 100 6.94 -9.02 3.03
CA ARG A 100 6.81 -9.41 1.62
C ARG A 100 5.73 -8.60 0.92
N LEU A 101 4.53 -8.53 1.49
CA LEU A 101 3.42 -7.74 0.94
C LEU A 101 3.74 -6.24 0.89
N THR A 102 4.43 -5.73 1.92
CA THR A 102 4.94 -4.35 1.94
C THR A 102 5.91 -4.11 0.79
N SER A 103 6.84 -5.04 0.56
CA SER A 103 7.78 -4.98 -0.56
C SER A 103 7.06 -5.05 -1.91
N CYS A 104 5.99 -5.85 -2.04
CA CYS A 104 5.16 -5.88 -3.25
C CYS A 104 4.53 -4.50 -3.54
N ILE A 105 3.98 -3.82 -2.53
CA ILE A 105 3.43 -2.46 -2.70
C ILE A 105 4.52 -1.48 -3.14
N HIS A 106 5.69 -1.51 -2.49
CA HIS A 106 6.84 -0.66 -2.89
C HIS A 106 7.27 -0.97 -4.31
N LEU A 107 7.48 -2.23 -4.68
CA LEU A 107 7.85 -2.61 -6.04
C LEU A 107 6.79 -2.23 -7.07
N SER A 108 5.49 -2.36 -6.77
CA SER A 108 4.43 -1.90 -7.68
C SER A 108 4.48 -0.39 -7.90
N LEU A 109 4.81 0.39 -6.88
CA LEU A 109 4.88 1.85 -6.96
C LEU A 109 6.24 2.36 -7.50
N ASP A 110 7.33 1.64 -7.24
CA ASP A 110 8.69 1.99 -7.63
C ASP A 110 9.04 1.45 -9.04
N GLN A 111 8.57 0.24 -9.41
CA GLN A 111 8.78 -0.38 -10.72
C GLN A 111 7.66 -0.11 -11.72
N GLY A 112 6.46 0.28 -11.26
CA GLY A 112 5.35 0.66 -12.13
C GLY A 112 5.64 1.89 -13.00
N TYR A 113 6.70 2.63 -12.71
CA TYR A 113 6.98 3.94 -13.33
C TYR A 113 7.68 3.91 -14.70
N TYR A 114 7.99 2.74 -15.27
CA TYR A 114 8.62 2.65 -16.61
C TYR A 114 7.81 1.89 -17.66
N LEU A 115 6.68 1.28 -17.31
CA LEU A 115 5.91 0.42 -18.23
C LEU A 115 4.42 0.75 -18.32
N THR A 116 3.89 1.65 -17.50
CA THR A 116 2.56 2.22 -17.70
C THR A 116 2.68 3.59 -18.34
N GLU A 117 2.06 3.76 -19.51
CA GLU A 117 1.97 5.07 -20.18
C GLU A 117 1.36 6.09 -19.20
N PRO A 118 2.02 7.24 -18.97
CA PRO A 118 1.45 8.30 -18.15
C PRO A 118 0.06 8.69 -18.68
N ARG A 119 -0.93 8.83 -17.80
CA ARG A 119 -2.26 9.30 -18.20
C ARG A 119 -2.12 10.66 -18.89
N GLY A 120 -2.35 10.68 -20.22
CA GLY A 120 -2.24 11.87 -21.06
C GLY A 120 -1.22 11.77 -22.20
N PHE A 121 -0.28 10.83 -22.13
CA PHE A 121 0.68 10.54 -23.19
C PHE A 121 0.64 9.05 -23.51
N SER A 122 -0.43 8.59 -24.17
CA SER A 122 -0.39 7.28 -24.81
C SER A 122 0.03 7.45 -26.28
N PRO A 123 1.19 6.90 -26.70
CA PRO A 123 1.51 6.66 -28.09
C PRO A 123 0.30 6.19 -28.93
N GLY A 124 -0.51 5.27 -28.40
CA GLY A 124 -1.73 4.81 -29.07
C GLY A 124 -2.74 5.94 -29.35
N LYS A 125 -3.07 6.78 -28.37
CA LYS A 125 -3.99 7.90 -28.59
C LYS A 125 -3.35 9.03 -29.38
N ALA A 126 -2.04 9.21 -29.28
CA ALA A 126 -1.31 10.19 -30.10
C ALA A 126 -1.36 9.80 -31.58
N VAL A 127 -1.20 8.51 -31.89
CA VAL A 127 -1.39 7.95 -33.24
C VAL A 127 -2.83 8.10 -33.69
N GLU A 128 -3.80 7.80 -32.84
CA GLU A 128 -5.24 7.95 -33.13
C GLU A 128 -5.61 9.41 -33.45
N HIS A 129 -5.24 10.36 -32.59
CA HIS A 129 -5.48 11.79 -32.83
C HIS A 129 -4.78 12.31 -34.09
N SER A 130 -3.56 11.82 -34.35
CA SER A 130 -2.84 12.17 -35.58
C SER A 130 -3.56 11.61 -36.81
N TRP A 131 -4.10 10.40 -36.72
CA TRP A 131 -4.87 9.78 -37.80
C TRP A 131 -6.17 10.53 -38.08
N ASP A 132 -6.91 10.93 -37.04
CA ASP A 132 -8.12 11.73 -37.18
C ASP A 132 -7.84 13.05 -37.93
N GLN A 133 -6.74 13.72 -37.58
CA GLN A 133 -6.36 14.96 -38.23
C GLN A 133 -5.93 14.76 -39.70
N ILE A 134 -5.24 13.66 -40.00
CA ILE A 134 -4.91 13.26 -41.38
C ILE A 134 -6.19 13.03 -42.19
N GLN A 135 -7.22 12.41 -41.61
CA GLN A 135 -8.51 12.22 -42.29
C GLN A 135 -9.22 13.54 -42.61
N VAL A 136 -9.13 14.53 -41.70
CA VAL A 136 -9.66 15.88 -41.96
C VAL A 136 -8.95 16.52 -43.15
N ILE A 137 -7.62 16.42 -43.22
CA ILE A 137 -6.84 16.95 -44.33
C ILE A 137 -7.20 16.26 -45.64
N LEU A 138 -7.25 14.91 -45.65
CA LEU A 138 -7.62 14.12 -46.83
C LEU A 138 -9.00 14.51 -47.37
N LYS A 139 -10.01 14.58 -46.49
CA LYS A 139 -11.35 15.04 -46.87
C LYS A 139 -11.36 16.45 -47.41
N GLY A 140 -10.57 17.36 -46.83
CA GLY A 140 -10.38 18.72 -47.32
C GLY A 140 -9.86 18.75 -48.76
N VAL A 141 -8.79 17.99 -49.03
CA VAL A 141 -8.17 17.88 -50.35
C VAL A 141 -9.15 17.28 -51.36
N GLU A 142 -9.88 16.23 -50.99
CA GLU A 142 -10.82 15.56 -51.89
C GLU A 142 -12.07 16.41 -52.21
N SER A 143 -12.56 17.18 -51.24
CA SER A 143 -13.81 17.96 -51.40
C SER A 143 -13.59 19.37 -51.98
N SER A 144 -12.48 20.01 -51.62
CA SER A 144 -12.23 21.43 -51.93
C SER A 144 -10.93 21.68 -52.69
N GLY A 145 -10.13 20.64 -52.96
CA GLY A 145 -8.82 20.77 -53.58
C GLY A 145 -7.79 21.53 -52.73
N THR A 146 -8.14 21.84 -51.48
CA THR A 146 -7.33 22.65 -50.56
C THR A 146 -7.13 21.93 -49.23
N TRP A 147 -5.98 22.15 -48.60
CA TRP A 147 -5.68 21.56 -47.30
C TRP A 147 -6.51 22.25 -46.21
N ALA A 148 -7.39 21.49 -45.55
CA ALA A 148 -8.38 22.02 -44.60
C ALA A 148 -7.82 22.59 -43.27
N CYS A 149 -6.51 22.66 -43.09
CA CYS A 149 -5.87 23.11 -41.84
C CYS A 149 -4.69 24.08 -42.05
N LEU A 150 -4.56 24.69 -43.23
CA LEU A 150 -3.71 25.88 -43.38
C LEU A 150 -4.56 27.13 -43.07
N PRO A 151 -4.00 28.14 -42.37
CA PRO A 151 -4.66 29.43 -42.21
C PRO A 151 -4.91 30.13 -43.56
#